data_AF-A0A2W4NPI5-F1
#
_entry.id   AF-A0A2W4NPI5-F1
#
_cell.length_a   1.000
_cell.length_b   1.000
_cell.length_c   1.000
_cell.angle_alpha   90.00
_cell.angle_beta   90.00
_cell.angle_gamma   90.00
#
_symmetry.space_group_name_H-M   'P 1'
#
loop_
_entity.id
_entity.type
_entity.pdbx_description
1 polymer ?
#
loop_
_entity_poly.entity_id
_entity_poly.type
_entity_poly.pdbx_seq_one_letter_code
_entity_poly.pdbx_strand_id
1 'polypeptide(L)'
;PAPFGRLKELEPGARITLYDAAGKSREYVLTRKVLARPHEVQYILPQGRELLTLVSCYGDRVYVGDEVVDMTHRLISIAEPVDS
;
A
#
# COMPACT_ATOMS: atom_id res chain seq x y z
N PRO A 1 -3.69 -15.72 4.85
CA PRO A 1 -4.15 -14.37 4.41
C PRO A 1 -3.30 -13.94 3.20
N ALA A 2 -3.83 -13.12 2.30
CA ALA A 2 -3.01 -12.54 1.24
C ALA A 2 -1.87 -11.69 1.87
N PRO A 3 -0.67 -11.64 1.28
CA PRO A 3 0.49 -10.93 1.85
C PRO A 3 0.20 -9.49 2.30
N PHE A 4 -0.70 -8.79 1.60
CA PHE A 4 -1.13 -7.42 1.93
C PHE A 4 -2.60 -7.30 2.36
N GLY A 5 -3.28 -8.41 2.70
CA GLY A 5 -4.70 -8.41 3.05
C GLY A 5 -5.05 -7.58 4.29
N ARG A 6 -4.07 -7.36 5.18
CA ARG A 6 -4.24 -6.58 6.41
C ARG A 6 -3.84 -5.11 6.28
N LEU A 7 -3.35 -4.65 5.11
CA LEU A 7 -2.98 -3.23 4.93
C LEU A 7 -4.18 -2.29 5.12
N LYS A 8 -5.40 -2.77 4.88
CA LYS A 8 -6.64 -2.03 5.12
C LYS A 8 -6.84 -1.65 6.59
N GLU A 9 -6.26 -2.42 7.51
CA GLU A 9 -6.36 -2.24 8.97
C GLU A 9 -5.36 -1.19 9.49
N LEU A 10 -4.36 -0.78 8.69
CA LEU A 10 -3.38 0.20 9.11
C LEU A 10 -3.97 1.61 9.02
N GLU A 11 -3.76 2.41 10.06
CA GLU A 11 -4.14 3.83 10.08
C GLU A 11 -2.92 4.75 9.91
N PRO A 12 -3.10 5.98 9.40
CA PRO A 12 -2.04 6.97 9.42
C PRO A 12 -1.40 7.11 10.80
N GLY A 13 -0.07 7.16 10.85
CA GLY A 13 0.73 7.05 12.09
C GLY A 13 1.31 5.66 12.33
N ALA A 14 0.82 4.62 11.66
CA ALA A 14 1.39 3.27 11.76
C ALA A 14 2.84 3.25 11.23
N ARG A 15 3.73 2.55 11.96
CA ARG A 15 5.13 2.38 11.56
C ARG A 15 5.32 1.17 10.66
N ILE A 16 6.21 1.31 9.67
CA ILE A 16 6.61 0.26 8.74
C ILE A 16 8.14 0.18 8.77
N THR A 17 8.68 -1.01 8.94
CA THR A 17 10.13 -1.26 8.86
C THR A 17 10.44 -2.07 7.61
N LEU A 18 11.25 -1.53 6.72
CA LEU A 18 11.76 -2.22 5.54
C LEU A 18 13.20 -2.67 5.80
N TYR A 19 13.49 -3.94 5.56
CA TYR A 19 14.83 -4.50 5.63
C TYR A 19 15.36 -4.75 4.22
N ASP A 20 16.59 -4.34 3.95
CA ASP A 20 17.28 -4.69 2.70
C ASP A 20 17.97 -6.06 2.79
N ALA A 21 18.63 -6.48 1.70
CA ALA A 21 19.32 -7.77 1.62
C ALA A 21 20.51 -7.89 2.59
N ALA A 22 21.07 -6.77 3.07
CA ALA A 22 22.13 -6.75 4.07
C ALA A 22 21.58 -6.72 5.51
N GLY A 23 20.25 -6.69 5.67
CA GLY A 23 19.58 -6.59 6.96
C GLY A 23 19.51 -5.18 7.52
N LYS A 24 19.86 -4.15 6.74
CA LYS A 24 19.73 -2.76 7.19
C LYS A 24 18.25 -2.36 7.17
N SER A 25 17.76 -1.83 8.28
CA SER A 25 16.40 -1.34 8.41
C SER A 25 16.26 0.12 7.94
N ARG A 26 15.07 0.44 7.44
CA ARG A 26 14.57 1.81 7.27
C ARG A 26 13.16 1.89 7.85
N GLU A 27 12.89 2.95 8.61
CA GLU A 27 11.57 3.19 9.18
C GLU A 27 10.77 4.19 8.34
N TYR A 28 9.49 3.90 8.17
CA TYR A 28 8.52 4.76 7.54
C TYR A 28 7.28 4.89 8.42
N VAL A 29 6.57 6.00 8.30
CA VAL A 29 5.25 6.22 8.92
C VAL A 29 4.23 6.34 7.82
N LEU A 30 3.15 5.55 7.91
CA LEU A 30 2.00 5.67 7.01
C LEU A 30 1.40 7.07 7.18
N THR A 31 1.36 7.88 6.12
CA THR A 31 0.82 9.24 6.18
C THR A 31 -0.57 9.34 5.57
N ARG A 32 -0.88 8.50 4.56
CA ARG A 32 -2.20 8.48 3.93
C ARG A 32 -2.54 7.17 3.24
N LYS A 33 -3.85 6.92 3.11
CA LYS A 33 -4.45 5.85 2.31
C LYS A 33 -5.28 6.47 1.19
N VAL A 34 -5.22 5.90 0.00
CA VAL A 34 -6.01 6.32 -1.16
C VAL A 34 -6.67 5.09 -1.77
N LEU A 35 -7.96 5.20 -2.07
CA LEU A 35 -8.65 4.23 -2.92
C LEU A 35 -8.53 4.74 -4.36
N ALA A 36 -7.74 4.05 -5.17
CA ALA A 36 -7.42 4.46 -6.53
C ALA A 36 -7.94 3.44 -7.55
N ARG A 37 -8.38 3.89 -8.72
CA ARG A 37 -8.69 3.01 -9.85
C ARG A 37 -7.38 2.56 -10.54
N PRO A 38 -7.35 1.40 -11.21
CA PRO A 38 -6.14 0.88 -11.84
C PRO A 38 -5.41 1.84 -12.80
N HIS A 39 -6.14 2.74 -13.47
CA HIS A 39 -5.56 3.73 -14.39
C HIS A 39 -5.05 5.00 -13.68
N GLU A 40 -5.29 5.17 -12.39
CA GLU A 40 -4.80 6.30 -11.58
C GLU A 40 -3.37 6.03 -11.10
N VAL A 41 -2.46 5.91 -12.07
CA VAL A 41 -1.05 5.53 -11.86
C VAL A 41 -0.21 6.61 -11.19
N GLN A 42 -0.72 7.83 -11.03
CA GLN A 42 0.04 8.96 -10.47
C GLN A 42 0.61 8.68 -9.06
N TYR A 43 0.00 7.77 -8.31
CA TYR A 43 0.44 7.41 -6.96
C TYR A 43 1.64 6.45 -6.92
N ILE A 44 2.01 5.82 -8.04
CA ILE A 44 3.16 4.90 -8.12
C ILE A 44 4.35 5.50 -8.89
N LEU A 45 4.16 6.68 -9.50
CA LEU A 45 5.23 7.37 -10.22
C LEU A 45 6.23 8.01 -9.24
N PRO A 46 7.53 8.12 -9.60
CA PRO A 46 8.51 8.84 -8.79
C PRO A 46 8.07 10.27 -8.45
N GLN A 47 8.20 10.66 -7.19
CA GLN A 47 7.73 11.96 -6.67
C GLN A 47 8.86 12.94 -6.32
N GLY A 48 10.11 12.64 -6.72
CA GLY A 48 11.28 13.49 -6.40
C GLY A 48 11.73 13.46 -4.93
N ARG A 49 11.15 12.58 -4.11
CA ARG A 49 11.52 12.33 -2.71
C ARG A 49 11.30 10.86 -2.34
N GLU A 50 11.94 10.40 -1.26
CA GLU A 50 11.79 9.03 -0.76
C GLU A 50 10.36 8.81 -0.23
N LEU A 51 9.69 7.79 -0.76
CA LEU A 51 8.36 7.36 -0.39
C LEU A 51 8.29 5.84 -0.46
N LEU A 52 7.61 5.23 0.51
CA LEU A 52 7.19 3.84 0.43
C LEU A 52 5.72 3.78 0.01
N THR A 53 5.46 3.23 -1.17
CA THR A 53 4.09 3.03 -1.67
C THR A 53 3.76 1.55 -1.67
N LEU A 54 2.79 1.15 -0.84
CA LEU A 54 2.26 -0.21 -0.79
C LEU A 54 0.95 -0.26 -1.58
N VAL A 55 0.87 -1.17 -2.54
CA VAL A 55 -0.29 -1.33 -3.43
C VAL A 55 -0.92 -2.69 -3.15
N SER A 56 -2.20 -2.69 -2.76
CA SER A 56 -2.98 -3.91 -2.60
C SER A 56 -4.35 -3.81 -3.27
N CYS A 57 -4.99 -4.95 -3.51
CA CYS A 57 -6.40 -4.96 -3.91
C CYS A 57 -7.26 -4.46 -2.74
N TYR A 58 -8.29 -3.67 -3.02
CA TYR A 58 -9.32 -3.37 -2.03
C TYR A 58 -10.42 -4.42 -2.13
N GLY A 59 -10.30 -5.50 -1.34
CA GLY A 59 -11.28 -6.58 -1.34
C GLY A 59 -10.64 -7.92 -1.06
N ASP A 60 -10.93 -8.48 0.12
CA ASP A 60 -10.85 -9.92 0.28
C ASP A 60 -11.89 -10.52 -0.67
N ARG A 61 -11.43 -11.13 -1.78
CA ARG A 61 -12.20 -12.04 -2.64
C ARG A 61 -13.72 -11.83 -2.60
N VAL A 62 -14.23 -10.82 -3.29
CA VAL A 62 -15.68 -10.75 -3.57
C VAL A 62 -15.94 -11.65 -4.78
N TYR A 63 -16.45 -12.85 -4.51
CA TYR A 63 -17.05 -13.72 -5.53
C TYR A 63 -18.53 -13.31 -5.65
N VAL A 64 -18.99 -12.91 -6.84
CA VAL A 64 -20.42 -12.78 -7.15
C VAL A 64 -20.73 -13.90 -8.13
N GLY A 65 -21.11 -15.08 -7.62
CA GLY A 65 -21.17 -16.30 -8.43
C GLY A 65 -19.78 -16.89 -8.74
N ASP A 66 -19.58 -17.43 -9.95
CA ASP A 66 -18.29 -18.00 -10.41
C ASP A 66 -17.29 -16.93 -10.91
N GLU A 67 -17.63 -15.63 -10.87
CA GLU A 67 -16.74 -14.55 -11.28
C GLU A 67 -16.22 -13.73 -10.08
N VAL A 68 -14.92 -13.45 -10.13
CA VAL A 68 -14.22 -12.56 -9.19
C VAL A 68 -14.47 -11.13 -9.62
N VAL A 69 -15.28 -10.40 -8.85
CA VAL A 69 -15.57 -8.99 -9.09
C VAL A 69 -15.48 -8.31 -7.73
N ASP A 70 -14.32 -7.76 -7.36
CA ASP A 70 -14.09 -6.35 -7.67
C ASP A 70 -12.58 -6.03 -7.73
N MET A 71 -12.06 -5.86 -8.95
CA MET A 71 -10.70 -5.34 -9.22
C MET A 71 -10.73 -3.84 -9.59
N THR A 72 -11.86 -3.16 -9.39
CA THR A 72 -12.03 -1.78 -9.87
C THR A 72 -11.23 -0.77 -9.05
N HIS A 73 -10.79 -1.14 -7.85
CA HIS A 73 -10.00 -0.28 -6.98
C HIS A 73 -8.81 -0.99 -6.33
N ARG A 74 -7.75 -0.21 -6.12
CA ARG A 74 -6.54 -0.54 -5.38
C ARG A 74 -6.51 0.30 -4.12
N LEU A 75 -6.13 -0.33 -3.01
CA LEU A 75 -5.69 0.39 -1.83
C LEU A 75 -4.25 0.79 -2.03
N ILE A 76 -4.00 2.09 -2.05
CA ILE A 76 -2.66 2.67 -2.08
C ILE A 76 -2.38 3.22 -0.68
N SER A 77 -1.37 2.66 -0.01
CA SER A 77 -0.89 3.12 1.28
C SER A 77 0.46 3.81 1.08
N ILE A 78 0.55 5.09 1.42
CA ILE A 78 1.74 5.91 1.20
C ILE A 78 2.36 6.25 2.55
N ALA A 79 3.64 5.90 2.70
CA ALA A 79 4.42 6.12 3.89
C ALA A 79 5.69 6.93 3.60
N GLU A 80 6.10 7.73 4.57
CA GLU A 80 7.23 8.65 4.49
C GLU A 80 8.32 8.23 5.49
N PRO A 81 9.61 8.43 5.18
CA PRO A 81 10.69 8.07 6.11
C PRO A 81 10.57 8.82 7.44
N VAL A 82 10.93 8.17 8.55
CA VAL A 82 10.90 8.80 9.89
C VAL A 82 12.01 9.84 10.05
N ASP A 83 13.11 9.68 9.31
CA ASP A 83 14.28 10.56 9.34
C ASP A 83 14.34 11.34 8.00
N SER A 84 13.66 12.48 7.91
CA SER A 84 13.73 13.40 6.76
C SER A 84 13.99 14.83 7.20
#